data_AF-R9K6W7-F1
#
_entry.id   AF-R9K6W7-F1
#
_cell.length_a   1.000
_cell.length_b   1.000
_cell.length_c   1.000
_cell.angle_alpha   90.00
_cell.angle_beta   90.00
_cell.angle_gamma   90.00
#
_symmetry.space_group_name_H-M   'P 1'
#
loop_
_entity.id
_entity.type
_entity.pdbx_description
1 polymer ?
#
loop_
_entity_poly.entity_id
_entity_poly.type
_entity_poly.pdbx_seq_one_letter_code
_entity_poly.pdbx_strand_id
1 'polypeptide(L)' 'MAENRQYDYEYKVQAVKLARKIGQAKAAKELGVPKNTMYGWMRASRLGNGR' A
#
# COMPACT_ATOMS: atom_id res chain seq x y z
N MET A 1 -1.66 16.83 -17.44
CA MET A 1 -2.34 15.54 -17.25
C MET A 1 -1.68 14.87 -16.06
N ALA A 2 -2.42 14.64 -14.97
CA ALA A 2 -1.86 13.94 -13.81
C ALA A 2 -1.60 12.49 -14.24
N GLU A 3 -0.35 12.19 -14.56
CA GLU A 3 0.13 10.84 -14.81
C GLU A 3 -0.24 10.02 -13.58
N ASN A 4 -1.30 9.23 -13.70
CA ASN A 4 -1.75 8.33 -12.68
C ASN A 4 -0.65 7.28 -12.56
N ARG A 5 0.37 7.56 -11.75
CA ARG A 5 1.46 6.65 -11.41
C ARG A 5 0.82 5.43 -10.75
N GLN A 6 0.36 4.51 -11.58
CA GLN A 6 -0.18 3.25 -11.14
C GLN A 6 0.98 2.51 -10.50
N TYR A 7 0.94 2.43 -9.18
CA TYR A 7 1.86 1.56 -8.47
C TYR A 7 1.60 0.13 -8.91
N ASP A 8 2.70 -0.54 -9.26
CA ASP A 8 2.68 -1.92 -9.70
C ASP A 8 1.97 -2.82 -8.68
N TYR A 9 1.28 -3.85 -9.15
CA TYR A 9 0.57 -4.75 -8.24
C TYR A 9 1.55 -5.40 -7.26
N GLU A 10 2.72 -5.83 -7.77
CA GLU A 10 3.79 -6.39 -6.96
C GLU A 10 4.30 -5.39 -5.92
N TYR A 11 4.43 -4.13 -6.30
CA TYR A 11 4.83 -3.06 -5.39
C TYR A 11 3.83 -2.88 -4.25
N LYS A 12 2.52 -2.88 -4.54
CA LYS A 12 1.47 -2.81 -3.52
C LYS A 12 1.51 -4.00 -2.57
N VAL A 13 1.72 -5.21 -3.09
CA VAL A 13 1.83 -6.43 -2.28
C VAL A 13 3.05 -6.36 -1.36
N GLN A 14 4.20 -5.91 -1.86
CA GLN A 14 5.39 -5.71 -1.05
C GLN A 14 5.19 -4.63 0.02
N ALA A 15 4.53 -3.53 -0.34
CA ALA A 15 4.22 -2.45 0.59
C ALA A 15 3.34 -2.91 1.75
N VAL A 16 2.29 -3.69 1.46
CA VAL A 16 1.43 -4.27 2.50
C VAL A 16 2.19 -5.29 3.35
N LYS A 17 3.02 -6.15 2.75
CA LYS A 17 3.86 -7.09 3.51
C LYS A 17 4.82 -6.37 4.45
N LEU A 18 5.46 -5.30 3.98
CA LEU A 18 6.35 -4.47 4.79
C LEU A 18 5.57 -3.78 5.92
N ALA A 19 4.43 -3.16 5.61
CA ALA A 19 3.55 -2.52 6.59
C ALA A 19 3.08 -3.49 7.69
N ARG A 20 2.89 -4.77 7.38
CA ARG A 20 2.58 -5.81 8.38
C ARG A 20 3.78 -6.18 9.28
N LYS A 21 5.01 -6.03 8.80
CA LYS A 21 6.24 -6.32 9.56
C LYS A 21 6.69 -5.16 10.45
N ILE A 22 6.77 -3.94 9.89
CA ILE A 22 7.33 -2.76 10.58
C ILE A 22 6.27 -1.74 11.01
N GLY A 23 5.01 -1.96 10.62
CA GLY A 23 3.89 -1.05 10.85
C GLY A 23 3.64 -0.10 9.67
N GLN A 24 2.37 0.25 9.46
CA GLN A 24 1.90 1.10 8.37
C GLN A 24 2.67 2.43 8.26
N ALA A 25 2.90 3.11 9.40
CA ALA A 25 3.51 4.43 9.42
C ALA A 25 4.98 4.40 8.98
N LYS A 26 5.74 3.37 9.39
CA LYS A 26 7.14 3.20 9.00
C LYS A 26 7.24 2.80 7.53
N ALA A 27 6.46 1.81 7.11
CA ALA A 27 6.44 1.37 5.72
C ALA A 27 6.01 2.48 4.75
N ALA A 28 5.04 3.32 5.12
CA ALA A 28 4.64 4.47 4.31
C ALA A 28 5.78 5.49 4.15
N LYS A 29 6.53 5.76 5.22
CA LYS A 29 7.69 6.67 5.19
C LYS A 29 8.84 6.11 4.36
N GLU A 30 9.12 4.81 4.52
CA GLU A 30 10.23 4.11 3.84
C GLU A 30 9.98 3.98 2.33
N LEU A 31 8.73 3.73 1.93
CA LEU A 31 8.33 3.61 0.53
C LEU A 31 7.99 4.95 -0.12
N GLY A 32 7.97 6.05 0.65
CA GLY A 32 7.60 7.37 0.15
C GLY A 32 6.13 7.46 -0.32
N VAL A 33 5.27 6.54 0.10
CA VAL A 33 3.84 6.56 -0.23
C VAL A 33 3.04 7.30 0.84
N PRO A 34 1.98 8.04 0.45
CA PRO A 34 1.08 8.66 1.40
C PRO A 34 0.50 7.61 2.36
N LYS A 35 0.40 7.95 3.65
CA LYS A 35 -0.24 7.09 4.65
C LYS A 35 -1.66 6.70 4.25
N ASN A 36 -2.39 7.59 3.56
CA ASN A 36 -3.74 7.34 3.07
C ASN A 36 -3.76 6.27 1.96
N THR A 37 -2.78 6.29 1.05
CA THR A 37 -2.59 5.26 0.01
C THR A 37 -2.25 3.91 0.62
N MET A 38 -1.30 3.87 1.56
CA MET A 38 -0.93 2.64 2.27
C MET A 38 -2.12 2.06 3.06
N TYR A 39 -2.92 2.92 3.69
CA TYR A 39 -4.15 2.50 4.37
C TYR A 39 -5.15 1.87 3.39
N GLY A 40 -5.34 2.48 2.21
CA GLY A 40 -6.16 1.92 1.12
C GLY A 40 -5.68 0.53 0.70
N TRP A 41 -4.37 0.32 0.52
CA TRP A 41 -3.83 -0.98 0.14
C TRP A 41 -3.95 -2.04 1.24
N MET A 42 -3.72 -1.66 2.50
CA MET A 42 -3.93 -2.56 3.63
C MET A 42 -5.41 -2.94 3.79
N ARG A 43 -6.34 -1.99 3.60
CA ARG A 43 -7.78 -2.29 3.59
C ARG A 43 -8.14 -3.20 2.43
N ALA A 44 -7.68 -2.92 1.21
CA ALA A 44 -7.92 -3.75 0.04
C ALA A 44 -7.35 -5.17 0.22
N SER A 45 -6.16 -5.30 0.79
CA SER A 45 -5.54 -6.59 1.10
C SER A 45 -6.27 -7.35 2.21
N ARG A 46 -6.89 -6.66 3.18
CA ARG A 46 -7.69 -7.28 4.24
C ARG A 46 -9.11 -7.62 3.77
N LEU A 47 -9.66 -6.84 2.85
CA LEU A 47 -10.96 -7.07 2.22
C LEU A 47 -10.87 -8.01 1.01
N GLY A 48 -9.75 -8.70 0.80
CA GLY A 48 -9.55 -9.63 -0.30
C GLY A 48 -10.48 -10.83 -0.24
N ASN A 49 -11.72 -10.66 -0.73
CA ASN A 49 -12.68 -11.64 -1.30
C ASN A 49 -14.12 -11.08 -1.20
N GLY A 50 -14.34 -9.87 -1.73
CA GLY A 50 -15.65 -9.22 -1.71
C GLY A 50 -16.20 -8.86 -3.09
N ARG A 51 -15.75 -9.53 -4.15
CA ARG A 51 -16.39 -9.59 -5.47
C ARG A 51 -16.01 -10.90 -6.15
#